data_AF-A0A9P1CFI5-F1
#
_entry.id   AF-A0A9P1CFI5-F1
#
_cell.length_a   1.000
_cell.length_b   1.000
_cell.length_c   1.000
_cell.angle_alpha   90.00
_cell.angle_beta   90.00
_cell.angle_gamma   90.00
#
_symmetry.space_group_name_H-M   'P 1'
#
loop_
_entity.id
_entity.type
_entity.pdbx_description
1 polymer ?
#
loop_
_entity_poly.entity_id
_entity_poly.type
_entity_poly.pdbx_seq_one_letter_code
_entity_poly.pdbx_strand_id
1 'polypeptide(L)'
;MVHMTRPEIALMCMEKYAGIKTVAGAFQQYGFAAASFEYNDDPIFQNMLTGLGFAYGLACTIRLYKACGLNFEAPVCSTWIWLNRSTSGRSGDSPMGFQHLQQVADANLMVARTVIYLYIMSLLGCCWCIEQPSSSLLEKHVAFQWLCKQTRVYRVFVWIGSYGHDCCKPTFLYSNYKFFHKLYLPLPCREWTSNMVKRYIDSNGIPRICGDSDLKASQHYPRRFGCAVAECFLDHYEEVRQHVKETREELQRAPRKEAKDPGFAKLANLRQVIKELQ
;
A
#
# COMPACT_ATOMS: atom_id res chain seq x y z
N MET A 1 19.15 -21.58 3.90
CA MET A 1 18.02 -21.57 4.83
C MET A 1 18.55 -21.11 6.18
N VAL A 2 18.35 -19.83 6.52
CA VAL A 2 18.95 -19.20 7.71
C VAL A 2 18.12 -19.65 8.93
N HIS A 3 18.72 -20.39 9.86
CA HIS A 3 18.08 -20.71 11.14
C HIS A 3 18.04 -19.46 12.01
N MET A 4 16.89 -18.79 12.06
CA MET A 4 16.62 -17.75 13.04
C MET A 4 16.20 -18.40 14.37
N THR A 5 17.10 -18.42 15.34
CA THR A 5 16.82 -18.80 16.74
C THR A 5 15.86 -17.78 17.35
N ARG A 6 14.60 -18.18 17.61
CA ARG A 6 13.47 -17.33 18.00
C ARG A 6 13.77 -16.33 19.14
N PRO A 7 13.95 -15.02 18.84
CA PRO A 7 13.59 -13.94 19.75
C PRO A 7 12.07 -13.69 19.60
N GLU A 8 11.47 -12.77 20.35
CA GLU A 8 10.09 -12.30 20.13
C GLU A 8 9.74 -12.27 18.63
N ILE A 9 8.69 -12.96 18.21
CA ILE A 9 8.39 -13.14 16.78
C ILE A 9 8.04 -11.75 16.19
N ALA A 10 9.05 -11.08 15.64
CA ALA A 10 8.92 -9.74 15.11
C ALA A 10 8.07 -9.79 13.83
N LEU A 11 7.14 -8.84 13.70
CA LEU A 11 6.20 -8.79 12.59
C LEU A 11 6.93 -8.49 11.28
N MET A 12 6.97 -9.44 10.36
CA MET A 12 7.69 -9.34 9.08
C MET A 12 6.84 -8.68 7.98
N CYS A 13 5.51 -8.83 8.03
CA CYS A 13 4.62 -8.21 7.06
C CYS A 13 3.34 -7.69 7.71
N MET A 14 2.93 -6.51 7.28
CA MET A 14 1.61 -5.94 7.55
C MET A 14 0.92 -5.70 6.21
N GLU A 15 -0.18 -6.40 5.94
CA GLU A 15 -1.02 -6.18 4.77
C GLU A 15 -2.25 -5.36 5.19
N LYS A 16 -2.40 -4.15 4.66
CA LYS A 16 -3.58 -3.32 4.91
C LYS A 16 -4.51 -3.27 3.71
N TYR A 17 -5.80 -3.13 4.01
CA TYR A 17 -6.89 -3.33 3.04
C TYR A 17 -6.80 -4.74 2.45
N ALA A 18 -6.59 -5.70 3.35
CA ALA A 18 -6.08 -7.02 3.00
C ALA A 18 -7.09 -7.86 2.20
N GLY A 19 -8.39 -7.56 2.28
CA GLY A 19 -9.44 -8.38 1.68
C GLY A 19 -9.30 -9.84 2.12
N ILE A 20 -8.86 -10.70 1.22
CA ILE A 20 -8.62 -12.13 1.48
C ILE A 20 -7.21 -12.47 2.01
N LYS A 21 -6.42 -11.47 2.39
CA LYS A 21 -5.14 -11.62 3.14
C LYS A 21 -4.06 -12.35 2.34
N THR A 22 -4.00 -12.09 1.04
CA THR A 22 -3.14 -12.83 0.11
C THR A 22 -1.66 -12.62 0.40
N VAL A 23 -1.22 -11.39 0.70
CA VAL A 23 0.19 -11.10 0.95
C VAL A 23 0.60 -11.57 2.34
N ALA A 24 -0.17 -11.23 3.38
CA ALA A 24 0.12 -11.67 4.75
C ALA A 24 0.10 -13.20 4.87
N GLY A 25 -0.87 -13.86 4.22
CA GLY A 25 -0.96 -15.33 4.17
C GLY A 25 0.26 -15.97 3.50
N ALA A 26 0.83 -15.33 2.48
CA ALA A 26 2.07 -15.81 1.85
C ALA A 26 3.26 -15.76 2.82
N PHE A 27 3.46 -14.65 3.55
CA PHE A 27 4.51 -14.57 4.58
C PHE A 27 4.33 -15.62 5.68
N GLN A 28 3.10 -15.86 6.13
CA GLN A 28 2.78 -16.91 7.10
C GLN A 28 3.15 -18.31 6.56
N GLN A 29 2.87 -18.57 5.28
CA GLN A 29 3.25 -19.83 4.63
C GLN A 29 4.77 -20.06 4.61
N TYR A 30 5.57 -18.99 4.46
CA TYR A 30 7.04 -19.07 4.56
C TYR A 30 7.55 -19.10 6.01
N GLY A 31 6.67 -19.16 7.02
CA GLY A 31 7.02 -19.30 8.43
C GLY A 31 7.32 -17.98 9.15
N PHE A 32 6.96 -16.83 8.57
CA PHE A 32 7.15 -15.52 9.19
C PHE A 32 5.88 -15.02 9.87
N ALA A 33 6.02 -14.21 10.93
CA ALA A 33 4.87 -13.48 11.47
C ALA A 33 4.41 -12.42 10.47
N ALA A 34 3.13 -12.48 10.12
CA ALA A 34 2.46 -11.44 9.35
C ALA A 34 1.04 -11.23 9.86
N ALA A 35 0.54 -10.02 9.70
CA ALA A 35 -0.79 -9.61 10.11
C ALA A 35 -1.51 -8.87 8.98
N SER A 36 -2.83 -8.89 9.04
CA SER A 36 -3.71 -8.15 8.15
C SER A 36 -4.43 -7.02 8.91
N PHE A 37 -4.74 -5.94 8.20
CA PHE A 37 -5.67 -4.89 8.61
C PHE A 37 -6.76 -4.78 7.56
N GLU A 38 -7.98 -5.17 7.92
CA GLU A 38 -9.15 -5.23 7.06
C GLU A 38 -10.40 -4.80 7.85
N TYR A 39 -11.17 -3.86 7.29
CA TYR A 39 -12.36 -3.32 7.93
C TYR A 39 -13.37 -4.41 8.27
N ASN A 40 -13.52 -5.41 7.38
CA ASN A 40 -14.46 -6.51 7.60
C ASN A 40 -14.03 -7.49 8.71
N ASP A 41 -12.75 -7.53 9.08
CA ASP A 41 -12.27 -8.35 10.20
C ASP A 41 -12.61 -7.70 11.55
N ASP A 42 -12.44 -6.38 11.64
CA ASP A 42 -12.73 -5.59 12.85
C ASP A 42 -13.12 -4.14 12.48
N PRO A 43 -14.43 -3.84 12.35
CA PRO A 43 -14.91 -2.52 11.96
C PRO A 43 -14.58 -1.38 12.94
N ILE A 44 -14.10 -1.70 14.14
CA ILE A 44 -13.76 -0.73 15.18
C ILE A 44 -12.27 -0.41 15.12
N PHE A 45 -11.42 -1.44 15.27
CA PHE A 45 -9.96 -1.26 15.32
C PHE A 45 -9.30 -1.26 13.95
N GLN A 46 -9.95 -1.81 12.92
CA GLN A 46 -9.41 -1.90 11.56
C GLN A 46 -10.15 -0.98 10.56
N ASN A 47 -10.80 0.07 11.08
CA ASN A 47 -11.39 1.12 10.26
C ASN A 47 -10.45 2.31 10.08
N MET A 48 -9.81 2.37 8.90
CA MET A 48 -8.86 3.43 8.53
C MET A 48 -9.45 4.85 8.53
N LEU A 49 -10.77 5.01 8.52
CA LEU A 49 -11.43 6.33 8.51
C LEU A 49 -11.61 6.92 9.93
N THR A 50 -11.52 6.09 10.97
CA THR A 50 -11.66 6.53 12.37
C THR A 50 -10.31 6.85 12.99
N GLY A 51 -10.27 7.75 13.99
CA GLY A 51 -9.02 8.05 14.71
C GLY A 51 -8.42 6.81 15.37
N LEU A 52 -9.26 5.96 15.96
CA LEU A 52 -8.86 4.71 16.62
C LEU A 52 -8.24 3.71 15.64
N GLY A 53 -8.90 3.44 14.51
CA GLY A 53 -8.36 2.50 13.53
C GLY A 53 -7.10 3.02 12.84
N PHE A 54 -6.98 4.33 12.64
CA PHE A 54 -5.72 4.93 12.19
C PHE A 54 -4.59 4.76 13.22
N ALA A 55 -4.85 5.02 14.50
CA ALA A 55 -3.85 4.82 15.55
C ALA A 55 -3.42 3.35 15.67
N TYR A 56 -4.37 2.41 15.59
CA TYR A 56 -4.09 0.97 15.60
C TYR A 56 -3.27 0.53 14.38
N GLY A 57 -3.65 0.97 13.18
CA GLY A 57 -2.91 0.71 11.96
C GLY A 57 -1.49 1.30 11.99
N LEU A 58 -1.32 2.48 12.58
CA LEU A 58 0.00 3.10 12.80
C LEU A 58 0.84 2.25 13.76
N ALA A 59 0.28 1.84 14.90
CA ALA A 59 0.99 1.00 15.87
C ALA A 59 1.46 -0.31 15.22
N CYS A 60 0.61 -0.95 14.40
CA CYS A 60 0.99 -2.15 13.64
C CYS A 60 2.12 -1.88 12.63
N THR A 61 2.04 -0.77 11.90
CA THR A 61 3.08 -0.34 10.94
C THR A 61 4.43 -0.19 11.63
N ILE A 62 4.43 0.46 12.78
CA ILE A 62 5.64 0.73 13.56
C ILE A 62 6.27 -0.58 14.08
N ARG A 63 5.48 -1.60 14.43
CA ARG A 63 6.01 -2.90 14.88
C ARG A 63 6.88 -3.60 13.84
N LEU A 64 6.71 -3.27 12.55
CA LEU A 64 7.59 -3.77 11.47
C LEU A 64 9.04 -3.33 11.64
N TYR A 65 9.30 -2.21 12.33
CA TYR A 65 10.65 -1.68 12.53
C TYR A 65 11.58 -2.67 13.21
N LYS A 66 11.08 -3.45 14.18
CA LYS A 66 11.88 -4.49 14.86
C LYS A 66 12.33 -5.60 13.89
N ALA A 67 11.49 -5.95 12.91
CA ALA A 67 11.79 -6.98 11.93
C ALA A 67 12.40 -6.44 10.63
N CYS A 68 12.51 -5.11 10.45
CA CYS A 68 12.77 -4.50 9.14
C CYS A 68 11.73 -4.94 8.09
N GLY A 69 10.47 -5.11 8.49
CA GLY A 69 9.43 -5.76 7.72
C GLY A 69 8.82 -4.93 6.57
N LEU A 70 7.93 -5.57 5.82
CA LEU A 70 7.18 -4.99 4.71
C LEU A 70 5.80 -4.47 5.16
N ASN A 71 5.50 -3.20 4.86
CA ASN A 71 4.14 -2.68 4.90
C ASN A 71 3.54 -2.68 3.49
N PHE A 72 2.60 -3.59 3.21
CA PHE A 72 1.90 -3.68 1.94
C PHE A 72 0.50 -3.06 2.06
N GLU A 73 0.17 -2.11 1.19
CA GLU A 73 -1.07 -1.31 1.26
C GLU A 73 -1.82 -1.40 -0.07
N ALA A 74 -3.14 -1.62 -0.03
CA ALA A 74 -4.00 -1.61 -1.20
C ALA A 74 -5.27 -0.78 -0.98
N PRO A 75 -5.17 0.55 -0.74
CA PRO A 75 -6.31 1.37 -0.38
C PRO A 75 -7.41 1.32 -1.45
N VAL A 76 -8.66 1.45 -1.00
CA VAL A 76 -9.84 1.28 -1.85
C VAL A 76 -9.79 2.23 -3.06
N CYS A 77 -9.81 1.66 -4.26
CA CYS A 77 -9.60 2.39 -5.52
C CYS A 77 -10.90 2.85 -6.20
N SER A 78 -12.08 2.55 -5.64
CA SER A 78 -13.38 2.67 -6.31
C SER A 78 -13.68 4.08 -6.85
N THR A 79 -13.30 5.15 -6.14
CA THR A 79 -13.49 6.53 -6.60
C THR A 79 -12.33 7.07 -7.43
N TRP A 80 -11.20 6.35 -7.49
CA TRP A 80 -9.95 6.77 -8.13
C TRP A 80 -9.80 6.28 -9.57
N ILE A 81 -10.47 5.19 -9.93
CA ILE A 81 -10.38 4.56 -11.26
C ILE A 81 -11.18 5.30 -12.33
N TRP A 82 -10.83 5.08 -13.60
CA TRP A 82 -11.47 5.72 -14.75
C TRP A 82 -13.00 5.57 -14.77
N LEU A 83 -13.50 4.42 -14.34
CA LEU A 83 -14.92 4.07 -14.38
C LEU A 83 -15.78 4.96 -13.49
N ASN A 84 -15.23 5.52 -12.42
CA ASN A 84 -15.96 6.35 -11.47
C ASN A 84 -15.70 7.86 -11.67
N ARG A 85 -14.80 8.27 -12.56
CA ARG A 85 -14.36 9.68 -12.69
C ARG A 85 -15.50 10.67 -12.92
N SER A 86 -16.50 10.30 -13.72
CA SER A 86 -17.67 11.16 -13.96
C SER A 86 -18.49 11.40 -12.70
N THR A 87 -18.61 10.37 -11.85
CA THR A 87 -19.38 10.44 -10.60
C THR A 87 -18.58 11.08 -9.48
N SER A 88 -17.30 10.72 -9.33
CA SER A 88 -16.43 11.29 -8.31
C SER A 88 -15.93 12.69 -8.66
N GLY A 89 -16.07 13.14 -9.90
CA GLY A 89 -15.53 14.42 -10.38
C GLY A 89 -14.00 14.46 -10.44
N ARG A 90 -13.32 13.31 -10.32
CA ARG A 90 -11.85 13.26 -10.31
C ARG A 90 -11.28 13.35 -11.72
N SER A 91 -10.27 14.20 -11.89
CA SER A 91 -9.48 14.31 -13.11
C SER A 91 -8.00 14.51 -12.78
N GLY A 92 -7.14 14.61 -13.80
CA GLY A 92 -5.73 14.97 -13.59
C GLY A 92 -5.57 16.33 -12.90
N ASP A 93 -6.41 17.30 -13.28
CA ASP A 93 -6.38 18.67 -12.75
C ASP A 93 -7.19 18.85 -11.47
N SER A 94 -8.18 17.98 -11.25
CA SER A 94 -8.99 17.93 -10.03
C SER A 94 -8.88 16.54 -9.38
N PRO A 95 -7.71 16.16 -8.86
CA PRO A 95 -7.51 14.81 -8.32
C PRO A 95 -8.33 14.56 -7.05
N MET A 96 -8.77 15.61 -6.36
CA MET A 96 -9.55 15.53 -5.11
C MET A 96 -11.05 15.31 -5.35
N GLY A 97 -11.54 15.56 -6.57
CA GLY A 97 -12.93 15.32 -6.97
C GLY A 97 -13.98 16.12 -6.19
N PHE A 98 -15.22 15.67 -6.28
CA PHE A 98 -16.41 16.21 -5.62
C PHE A 98 -16.46 15.80 -4.14
N GLN A 99 -15.76 16.54 -3.29
CA GLN A 99 -15.63 16.23 -1.86
C GLN A 99 -16.95 16.33 -1.06
N HIS A 100 -18.02 16.87 -1.64
CA HIS A 100 -19.35 16.82 -1.03
C HIS A 100 -19.95 15.40 -1.06
N LEU A 101 -19.41 14.48 -1.88
CA LEU A 101 -19.77 13.07 -1.88
C LEU A 101 -18.95 12.35 -0.80
N GLN A 102 -19.61 11.76 0.19
CA GLN A 102 -18.94 11.10 1.33
C GLN A 102 -17.87 10.10 0.91
N GLN A 103 -18.17 9.24 -0.08
CA GLN A 103 -17.22 8.25 -0.62
C GLN A 103 -15.95 8.88 -1.23
N VAL A 104 -16.01 10.10 -1.75
CA VAL A 104 -14.87 10.84 -2.30
C VAL A 104 -14.04 11.43 -1.15
N ALA A 105 -14.71 12.02 -0.15
CA ALA A 105 -14.08 12.55 1.05
C ALA A 105 -13.36 11.44 1.85
N ASP A 106 -14.02 10.32 2.07
CA ASP A 106 -13.47 9.14 2.76
C ASP A 106 -12.24 8.59 2.04
N ALA A 107 -12.32 8.48 0.71
CA ALA A 107 -11.19 8.04 -0.10
C ALA A 107 -10.00 9.02 -0.02
N ASN A 108 -10.24 10.34 0.01
CA ASN A 108 -9.18 11.33 0.23
C ASN A 108 -8.53 11.17 1.61
N LEU A 109 -9.33 11.01 2.66
CA LEU A 109 -8.85 10.80 4.02
C LEU A 109 -8.03 9.51 4.13
N MET A 110 -8.51 8.42 3.52
CA MET A 110 -7.83 7.12 3.47
C MET A 110 -6.45 7.24 2.82
N VAL A 111 -6.34 7.92 1.68
CA VAL A 111 -5.04 8.14 1.01
C VAL A 111 -4.13 9.04 1.85
N ALA A 112 -4.65 10.10 2.45
CA ALA A 112 -3.88 10.98 3.33
C ALA A 112 -3.26 10.20 4.51
N ARG A 113 -4.05 9.33 5.15
CA ARG A 113 -3.59 8.47 6.26
C ARG A 113 -2.61 7.40 5.81
N THR A 114 -2.86 6.77 4.67
CA THR A 114 -1.92 5.80 4.06
C THR A 114 -0.57 6.46 3.82
N VAL A 115 -0.55 7.67 3.26
CA VAL A 115 0.69 8.44 3.02
C VAL A 115 1.46 8.70 4.31
N ILE A 116 0.79 8.95 5.44
CA ILE A 116 1.46 9.11 6.74
C ILE A 116 2.21 7.82 7.11
N TYR A 117 1.62 6.64 6.92
CA TYR A 117 2.30 5.37 7.15
C TYR A 117 3.51 5.20 6.24
N LEU A 118 3.35 5.44 4.94
CA LEU A 118 4.45 5.32 3.96
C LEU A 118 5.59 6.28 4.30
N TYR A 119 5.26 7.50 4.73
CA TYR A 119 6.25 8.49 5.13
C TYR A 119 7.02 8.05 6.39
N ILE A 120 6.32 7.57 7.42
CA ILE A 120 6.95 7.05 8.65
C ILE A 120 7.84 5.85 8.33
N MET A 121 7.37 4.91 7.50
CA MET A 121 8.18 3.77 7.05
C MET A 121 9.43 4.22 6.31
N SER A 122 9.32 5.24 5.45
CA SER A 122 10.47 5.82 4.76
C SER A 122 11.48 6.45 5.74
N LEU A 123 11.00 7.18 6.75
CA LEU A 123 11.86 7.76 7.79
C LEU A 123 12.54 6.71 8.68
N LEU A 124 11.92 5.54 8.84
CA LEU A 124 12.47 4.40 9.59
C LEU A 124 13.35 3.49 8.73
N GLY A 125 13.53 3.81 7.44
CA GLY A 125 14.28 2.98 6.48
C GLY A 125 13.59 1.66 6.15
N CYS A 126 12.35 1.43 6.59
CA CYS A 126 11.63 0.18 6.38
C CYS A 126 10.98 0.11 4.99
N CYS A 127 10.65 -1.11 4.55
CA CYS A 127 10.07 -1.33 3.24
C CYS A 127 8.55 -1.10 3.24
N TRP A 128 8.06 -0.37 2.23
CA TRP A 128 6.63 -0.29 1.97
C TRP A 128 6.33 -0.46 0.49
N CYS A 129 5.12 -0.95 0.19
CA CYS A 129 4.59 -1.06 -1.16
C CYS A 129 3.12 -0.68 -1.15
N ILE A 130 2.67 0.10 -2.12
CA ILE A 130 1.26 0.41 -2.35
C ILE A 130 0.85 -0.08 -3.74
N GLU A 131 -0.22 -0.86 -3.79
CA GLU A 131 -0.87 -1.33 -5.01
C GLU A 131 -2.03 -0.40 -5.39
N GLN A 132 -2.12 -0.07 -6.69
CA GLN A 132 -3.30 0.56 -7.28
C GLN A 132 -3.50 0.10 -8.73
N PRO A 133 -4.76 0.02 -9.23
CA PRO A 133 -5.00 -0.17 -10.65
C PRO A 133 -4.32 0.90 -11.50
N SER A 134 -3.89 0.56 -12.72
CA SER A 134 -3.13 1.49 -13.57
C SER A 134 -3.89 2.75 -13.98
N SER A 135 -5.22 2.68 -13.93
CA SER A 135 -6.13 3.79 -14.21
C SER A 135 -6.43 4.68 -13.01
N SER A 136 -5.93 4.32 -11.83
CA SER A 136 -6.13 5.07 -10.59
C SER A 136 -5.46 6.45 -10.66
N LEU A 137 -6.17 7.48 -10.18
CA LEU A 137 -5.62 8.82 -9.99
C LEU A 137 -4.99 9.01 -8.60
N LEU A 138 -4.85 7.95 -7.78
CA LEU A 138 -4.29 8.06 -6.42
C LEU A 138 -2.92 8.73 -6.42
N GLU A 139 -2.07 8.45 -7.41
CA GLU A 139 -0.75 9.08 -7.52
C GLU A 139 -0.82 10.60 -7.60
N LYS A 140 -1.93 11.17 -8.10
CA LYS A 140 -2.16 12.62 -8.21
C LYS A 140 -2.73 13.24 -6.93
N HIS A 141 -3.08 12.44 -5.93
CA HIS A 141 -3.54 12.94 -4.64
C HIS A 141 -2.50 13.86 -4.01
N VAL A 142 -2.94 14.97 -3.41
CA VAL A 142 -2.04 16.02 -2.87
C VAL A 142 -1.05 15.47 -1.84
N ALA A 143 -1.47 14.55 -0.97
CA ALA A 143 -0.58 13.93 0.00
C ALA A 143 0.43 12.99 -0.66
N PHE A 144 0.02 12.25 -1.71
CA PHE A 144 0.93 11.35 -2.41
C PHE A 144 1.99 12.14 -3.19
N GLN A 145 1.59 13.24 -3.83
CA GLN A 145 2.51 14.19 -4.44
C GLN A 145 3.47 14.80 -3.43
N TRP A 146 3.00 15.11 -2.21
CA TRP A 146 3.86 15.53 -1.13
C TRP A 146 4.88 14.43 -0.74
N LEU A 147 4.45 13.17 -0.60
CA LEU A 147 5.35 12.03 -0.31
C LEU A 147 6.45 11.89 -1.36
N CYS A 148 6.11 12.00 -2.65
CA CYS A 148 7.07 11.95 -3.76
C CYS A 148 8.10 13.09 -3.72
N LYS A 149 7.77 14.23 -3.09
CA LYS A 149 8.71 15.33 -2.86
C LYS A 149 9.59 15.10 -1.63
N GLN A 150 9.11 14.33 -0.65
CA GLN A 150 9.85 14.05 0.59
C GLN A 150 10.77 12.83 0.49
N THR A 151 10.42 11.87 -0.36
CA THR A 151 11.05 10.56 -0.41
C THR A 151 11.19 10.08 -1.84
N ARG A 152 12.14 9.18 -2.09
CA ARG A 152 12.23 8.50 -3.38
C ARG A 152 11.13 7.45 -3.49
N VAL A 153 10.31 7.58 -4.53
CA VAL A 153 9.24 6.63 -4.84
C VAL A 153 9.49 6.03 -6.22
N TYR A 154 9.65 4.71 -6.27
CA TYR A 154 9.69 3.92 -7.49
C TYR A 154 8.28 3.52 -7.89
N ARG A 155 8.02 3.46 -9.19
CA ARG A 155 6.75 3.01 -9.78
C ARG A 155 7.03 1.84 -10.71
N VAL A 156 6.31 0.75 -10.50
CA VAL A 156 6.46 -0.50 -11.24
C VAL A 156 5.10 -0.89 -11.82
N PHE A 157 5.07 -1.22 -13.10
CA PHE A 157 3.89 -1.75 -13.75
C PHE A 157 3.83 -3.27 -13.59
N VAL A 158 2.66 -3.82 -13.30
CA VAL A 158 2.45 -5.26 -13.13
C VAL A 158 1.12 -5.69 -13.76
N TRP A 159 1.16 -6.80 -14.49
CA TRP A 159 -0.04 -7.51 -14.92
C TRP A 159 -0.43 -8.55 -13.87
N ILE A 160 -1.49 -8.29 -13.10
CA ILE A 160 -1.97 -9.25 -12.08
C ILE A 160 -2.42 -10.56 -12.73
N GLY A 161 -2.88 -10.50 -13.99
CA GLY A 161 -3.18 -11.68 -14.82
C GLY A 161 -2.00 -12.63 -15.02
N SER A 162 -0.76 -12.13 -15.04
CA SER A 162 0.45 -12.97 -15.13
C SER A 162 0.68 -13.82 -13.88
N TYR A 163 0.05 -13.46 -12.77
CA TYR A 163 0.03 -14.23 -11.52
C TYR A 163 -1.19 -15.14 -11.41
N GLY A 164 -1.92 -15.36 -12.50
CA GLY A 164 -3.03 -16.30 -12.56
C GLY A 164 -4.40 -15.69 -12.26
N HIS A 165 -4.54 -14.37 -12.23
CA HIS A 165 -5.85 -13.73 -12.12
C HIS A 165 -6.66 -13.88 -13.42
N ASP A 166 -7.95 -14.16 -13.32
CA ASP A 166 -8.84 -14.39 -14.46
C ASP A 166 -9.05 -13.17 -15.36
N CYS A 167 -8.72 -11.99 -14.82
CA CYS A 167 -8.76 -10.71 -15.52
C CYS A 167 -7.37 -10.17 -15.86
N CYS A 168 -7.28 -9.54 -17.03
CA CYS A 168 -6.11 -8.77 -17.45
C CYS A 168 -6.10 -7.42 -16.71
N LYS A 169 -5.82 -7.42 -15.41
CA LYS A 169 -5.76 -6.20 -14.58
C LYS A 169 -4.36 -5.60 -14.62
N PRO A 170 -4.17 -4.45 -15.28
CA PRO A 170 -2.97 -3.65 -15.15
C PRO A 170 -2.98 -2.90 -13.81
N THR A 171 -1.85 -2.94 -13.12
CA THR A 171 -1.66 -2.33 -11.81
C THR A 171 -0.31 -1.61 -11.76
N PHE A 172 -0.24 -0.56 -10.95
CA PHE A 172 1.03 0.01 -10.50
C PHE A 172 1.30 -0.37 -9.05
N LEU A 173 2.54 -0.74 -8.79
CA LEU A 173 3.12 -0.79 -7.46
C LEU A 173 3.98 0.45 -7.26
N TYR A 174 3.80 1.14 -6.15
CA TYR A 174 4.69 2.21 -5.72
C TYR A 174 5.44 1.77 -4.47
N SER A 175 6.73 2.07 -4.37
CA SER A 175 7.56 1.66 -3.23
C SER A 175 8.74 2.59 -3.03
N ASN A 176 9.31 2.63 -1.82
CA ASN A 176 10.63 3.21 -1.59
C ASN A 176 11.80 2.33 -2.05
N TYR A 177 11.56 1.11 -2.52
CA TYR A 177 12.59 0.20 -3.03
C TYR A 177 12.41 -0.13 -4.50
N LYS A 178 13.53 -0.14 -5.24
CA LYS A 178 13.55 -0.44 -6.67
C LYS A 178 13.31 -1.92 -6.96
N PHE A 179 13.66 -2.83 -6.06
CA PHE A 179 13.65 -4.28 -6.34
C PHE A 179 12.29 -4.83 -6.72
N PHE A 180 11.19 -4.16 -6.37
CA PHE A 180 9.84 -4.53 -6.82
C PHE A 180 9.67 -4.53 -8.34
N HIS A 181 10.59 -3.93 -9.13
CA HIS A 181 10.58 -4.07 -10.59
C HIS A 181 10.68 -5.55 -11.05
N LYS A 182 11.21 -6.44 -10.20
CA LYS A 182 11.27 -7.89 -10.44
C LYS A 182 9.89 -8.56 -10.46
N LEU A 183 8.84 -7.88 -9.98
CA LEU A 183 7.45 -8.34 -10.08
C LEU A 183 6.81 -8.08 -11.46
N TYR A 184 7.51 -7.40 -12.37
CA TYR A 184 7.03 -7.31 -13.74
C TYR A 184 7.12 -8.67 -14.42
N LEU A 185 6.00 -9.15 -14.94
CA LEU A 185 5.91 -10.28 -15.84
C LEU A 185 5.16 -9.85 -17.10
N PRO A 186 5.55 -10.35 -18.30
CA PRO A 186 4.79 -10.09 -19.51
C PRO A 186 3.36 -10.63 -19.36
N LEU A 187 2.42 -10.00 -20.05
CA LEU A 187 1.05 -10.48 -20.08
C LEU A 187 0.99 -11.83 -20.81
N PRO A 188 0.43 -12.90 -20.21
CA PRO A 188 0.31 -14.18 -20.90
C PRO A 188 -0.67 -14.09 -22.07
N CYS A 189 -0.37 -14.80 -23.15
CA CYS A 189 -1.29 -14.99 -24.26
C CYS A 189 -2.30 -16.09 -23.88
N ARG A 190 -3.49 -15.69 -23.41
CA ARG A 190 -4.60 -16.59 -23.09
C ARG A 190 -5.94 -15.87 -23.22
N GLU A 191 -7.02 -16.64 -23.26
CA GLU A 191 -8.37 -16.10 -23.13
C GLU A 191 -8.63 -15.65 -21.68
N TRP A 192 -9.36 -14.54 -21.55
CA TRP A 192 -9.70 -13.92 -20.26
C TRP A 192 -11.20 -14.11 -20.01
N THR A 193 -11.55 -14.65 -18.85
CA THR A 193 -12.91 -15.12 -18.57
C THR A 193 -13.80 -14.10 -17.87
N SER A 194 -13.20 -13.10 -17.21
CA SER A 194 -13.96 -12.09 -16.46
C SER A 194 -14.18 -10.81 -17.25
N ASN A 195 -15.40 -10.28 -17.22
CA ASN A 195 -15.70 -8.95 -17.74
C ASN A 195 -15.67 -7.94 -16.59
N MET A 196 -14.76 -6.97 -16.65
CA MET A 196 -14.65 -5.95 -15.59
C MET A 196 -15.71 -4.86 -15.70
N VAL A 197 -16.27 -4.69 -16.90
CA VAL A 197 -17.23 -3.64 -17.23
C VAL A 197 -18.36 -4.20 -18.07
N LYS A 198 -19.57 -3.74 -17.78
CA LYS A 198 -20.77 -3.99 -18.58
C LYS A 198 -21.09 -2.75 -19.40
N ARG A 199 -21.35 -2.94 -20.69
CA ARG A 199 -21.88 -1.90 -21.59
C ARG A 199 -23.37 -2.10 -21.75
N TYR A 200 -24.15 -1.03 -21.68
CA TYR A 200 -25.61 -1.08 -21.88
C TYR A 200 -26.10 0.20 -22.53
N ILE A 201 -27.29 0.15 -23.13
CA ILE A 201 -27.99 1.36 -23.61
C ILE A 201 -29.01 1.73 -22.54
N ASP A 202 -29.00 2.99 -22.08
CA ASP A 202 -29.98 3.45 -21.10
C ASP A 202 -31.37 3.70 -21.73
N SER A 203 -32.35 4.07 -20.91
CA SER A 203 -33.73 4.33 -21.36
C SER A 203 -33.83 5.47 -22.40
N ASN A 204 -32.81 6.31 -22.54
CA ASN A 204 -32.76 7.41 -23.48
C ASN A 204 -31.99 7.06 -24.76
N GLY A 205 -31.62 5.79 -24.96
CA GLY A 205 -30.83 5.37 -26.11
C GLY A 205 -29.34 5.69 -26.01
N ILE A 206 -28.85 6.13 -24.84
CA ILE A 206 -27.45 6.56 -24.67
C ILE A 206 -26.59 5.36 -24.24
N PRO A 207 -25.46 5.08 -24.91
CA PRO A 207 -24.49 4.09 -24.45
C PRO A 207 -23.89 4.46 -23.09
N ARG A 208 -23.96 3.52 -22.15
CA ARG A 208 -23.41 3.61 -20.79
C ARG A 208 -22.45 2.46 -20.52
N ILE A 209 -21.57 2.68 -19.55
CA ILE A 209 -20.62 1.69 -19.06
C ILE A 209 -20.67 1.72 -17.53
N CYS A 210 -20.77 0.55 -16.90
CA CYS A 210 -20.67 0.40 -15.44
C CYS A 210 -19.80 -0.80 -15.08
N GLY A 211 -19.50 -0.96 -13.79
CA GLY A 211 -18.77 -2.12 -13.29
C GLY A 211 -19.64 -3.36 -13.38
N ASP A 212 -19.07 -4.47 -13.84
CA ASP A 212 -19.78 -5.75 -13.81
C ASP A 212 -19.78 -6.35 -12.39
N SER A 213 -20.57 -7.39 -12.20
CA SER A 213 -20.60 -8.23 -11.00
C SER A 213 -19.22 -8.77 -10.60
N ASP A 214 -18.38 -9.11 -11.59
CA ASP A 214 -17.00 -9.58 -11.38
C ASP A 214 -16.04 -8.50 -10.87
N LEU A 215 -16.41 -7.21 -10.95
CA LEU A 215 -15.53 -6.11 -10.55
C LEU A 215 -15.15 -6.19 -9.07
N LYS A 216 -16.04 -6.70 -8.20
CA LYS A 216 -15.70 -6.92 -6.78
C LYS A 216 -14.73 -8.07 -6.61
N ALA A 217 -14.94 -9.19 -7.30
CA ALA A 217 -14.04 -10.34 -7.24
C ALA A 217 -12.62 -9.98 -7.71
N SER A 218 -12.51 -9.07 -8.68
CA SER A 218 -11.22 -8.56 -9.19
C SER A 218 -10.38 -7.74 -8.18
N GLN A 219 -10.92 -7.47 -7.00
CA GLN A 219 -10.19 -6.82 -5.91
C GLN A 219 -9.26 -7.80 -5.19
N HIS A 220 -9.48 -9.11 -5.33
CA HIS A 220 -8.67 -10.13 -4.68
C HIS A 220 -7.41 -10.45 -5.49
N TYR A 221 -6.26 -10.48 -4.82
CA TYR A 221 -5.03 -10.93 -5.44
C TYR A 221 -5.00 -12.45 -5.56
N PRO A 222 -4.50 -13.02 -6.68
CA PRO A 222 -4.20 -14.44 -6.75
C PRO A 222 -3.12 -14.79 -5.73
N ARG A 223 -3.20 -16.00 -5.16
CA ARG A 223 -2.18 -16.51 -4.20
C ARG A 223 -0.75 -16.38 -4.73
N ARG A 224 -0.53 -16.68 -6.03
CA ARG A 224 0.79 -16.55 -6.66
C ARG A 224 1.35 -15.13 -6.61
N PHE A 225 0.50 -14.10 -6.67
CA PHE A 225 0.95 -12.71 -6.52
C PHE A 225 1.44 -12.45 -5.10
N GLY A 226 0.71 -12.91 -4.08
CA GLY A 226 1.15 -12.84 -2.68
C GLY A 226 2.49 -13.53 -2.44
N CYS A 227 2.65 -14.76 -2.96
CA CYS A 227 3.92 -15.49 -2.91
C CYS A 227 5.04 -14.72 -3.59
N ALA A 228 4.82 -14.19 -4.79
CA ALA A 228 5.83 -13.42 -5.52
C ALA A 228 6.25 -12.14 -4.79
N VAL A 229 5.30 -11.42 -4.17
CA VAL A 229 5.59 -10.25 -3.33
C VAL A 229 6.47 -10.65 -2.13
N ALA A 230 6.10 -11.74 -1.44
CA ALA A 230 6.87 -12.23 -0.29
C ALA A 230 8.28 -12.68 -0.69
N GLU A 231 8.42 -13.49 -1.74
CA GLU A 231 9.72 -13.92 -2.28
C GLU A 231 10.58 -12.74 -2.71
N CYS A 232 9.99 -11.80 -3.46
CA CYS A 232 10.71 -10.59 -3.90
C CYS A 232 11.25 -9.78 -2.73
N PHE A 233 10.47 -9.61 -1.66
CA PHE A 233 10.93 -8.93 -0.45
C PHE A 233 12.00 -9.74 0.27
N LEU A 234 11.79 -11.04 0.49
CA LEU A 234 12.72 -11.90 1.23
C LEU A 234 14.08 -12.03 0.54
N ASP A 235 14.11 -12.07 -0.78
CA ASP A 235 15.34 -12.07 -1.59
C ASP A 235 16.19 -10.79 -1.40
N HIS A 236 15.58 -9.70 -0.95
CA HIS A 236 16.23 -8.41 -0.71
C HIS A 236 16.17 -7.99 0.76
N TYR A 237 15.81 -8.92 1.66
CA TYR A 237 15.63 -8.61 3.07
C TYR A 237 16.90 -8.03 3.70
N GLU A 238 18.07 -8.54 3.32
CA GLU A 238 19.36 -8.06 3.80
C GLU A 238 19.66 -6.61 3.37
N GLU A 239 19.23 -6.20 2.16
CA GLU A 239 19.31 -4.81 1.69
C GLU A 239 18.45 -3.90 2.57
N VAL A 240 17.21 -4.31 2.87
CA VAL A 240 16.30 -3.56 3.75
C VAL A 240 16.86 -3.47 5.16
N ARG A 241 17.34 -4.59 5.72
CA ARG A 241 17.90 -4.66 7.08
C ARG A 241 19.11 -3.74 7.25
N GLN A 242 20.00 -3.72 6.26
CA GLN A 242 21.18 -2.85 6.28
C GLN A 242 20.78 -1.38 6.23
N HIS A 243 19.82 -0.99 5.38
CA HIS A 243 19.34 0.39 5.29
C HIS A 243 18.64 0.86 6.58
N VAL A 244 17.85 -0.01 7.22
CA VAL A 244 17.23 0.27 8.54
C VAL A 244 18.30 0.49 9.61
N LYS A 245 19.37 -0.32 9.61
CA LYS A 245 20.49 -0.18 10.54
C LYS A 245 21.20 1.17 10.37
N GLU A 246 21.53 1.54 9.13
CA GLU A 246 22.15 2.83 8.80
C GLU A 246 21.27 4.00 9.23
N THR A 247 19.98 3.93 8.90
CA THR A 247 18.98 4.94 9.30
C THR A 247 18.92 5.07 10.83
N ARG A 248 18.98 3.95 11.58
CA ARG A 248 19.01 3.96 13.05
C ARG A 248 20.27 4.65 13.57
N GLU A 249 21.43 4.36 13.00
CA GLU A 249 22.70 4.98 13.40
C GLU A 249 22.71 6.49 13.13
N GLU A 250 22.22 6.93 11.96
CA GLU A 250 22.04 8.34 11.63
C GLU A 250 21.08 9.04 12.61
N LEU A 251 19.94 8.38 12.88
CA LEU A 251 18.97 8.82 13.87
C LEU A 251 19.54 8.82 15.29
N GLN A 252 20.63 8.14 15.61
CA GLN A 252 21.28 8.27 16.93
C GLN A 252 22.33 9.39 16.94
N ARG A 253 23.05 9.58 15.82
CA ARG A 253 24.10 10.61 15.68
C ARG A 253 23.57 12.03 15.52
N ALA A 254 22.36 12.22 14.97
CA ALA A 254 21.85 13.56 14.69
C ALA A 254 21.90 14.45 15.97
N PRO A 255 22.53 15.64 15.94
CA PRO A 255 22.62 16.48 17.13
C PRO A 255 21.22 16.91 17.60
N ARG A 256 21.01 17.03 18.91
CA ARG A 256 19.76 17.55 19.52
C ARG A 256 19.42 19.00 19.13
N LYS A 257 20.17 19.63 18.22
CA LYS A 257 20.11 21.07 17.91
C LYS A 257 18.66 21.50 17.73
N GLU A 258 18.29 22.54 18.49
CA GLU A 258 16.98 23.16 18.49
C GLU A 258 16.47 23.35 17.06
N ALA A 259 15.24 22.89 16.87
CA ALA A 259 14.48 22.81 15.63
C ALA A 259 14.31 24.17 14.92
N LYS A 260 15.39 24.72 14.37
CA LYS A 260 15.34 25.88 13.47
C LYS A 260 15.33 25.47 11.99
N ASP A 261 15.76 24.23 11.70
CA ASP A 261 15.62 23.62 10.37
C ASP A 261 14.38 22.71 10.33
N PRO A 262 13.38 23.00 9.47
CA PRO A 262 12.17 22.20 9.37
C PRO A 262 12.41 20.74 8.94
N GLY A 263 13.57 20.42 8.36
CA GLY A 263 13.98 19.04 8.08
C GLY A 263 14.39 18.27 9.35
N PHE A 264 15.12 18.93 10.26
CA PHE A 264 15.61 18.32 11.50
C PHE A 264 14.56 18.26 12.62
N ALA A 265 13.60 19.19 12.64
CA ALA A 265 12.42 19.12 13.50
C ALA A 265 11.65 17.79 13.32
N LYS A 266 11.64 17.24 12.10
CA LYS A 266 10.99 15.96 11.76
C LYS A 266 11.69 14.75 12.39
N LEU A 267 13.02 14.78 12.51
CA LEU A 267 13.82 13.68 13.08
C LEU A 267 13.80 13.66 14.63
N ALA A 268 13.69 14.84 15.26
CA ALA A 268 13.61 14.95 16.72
C ALA A 268 12.34 14.30 17.30
N ASN A 269 11.19 14.48 16.65
CA ASN A 269 9.92 13.84 17.07
C ASN A 269 9.93 12.33 16.85
N LEU A 270 10.58 11.85 15.78
CA LEU A 270 10.66 10.40 15.49
C LEU A 270 11.49 9.65 16.54
N ARG A 271 12.52 10.28 17.12
CA ARG A 271 13.35 9.69 18.19
C ARG A 271 12.56 9.39 19.46
N GLN A 272 11.63 10.27 19.84
CA GLN A 272 10.78 10.04 21.01
C GLN A 272 9.91 8.82 20.78
N VAL A 273 9.31 8.71 19.59
CA VAL A 273 8.53 7.54 19.17
C VAL A 273 9.39 6.27 19.20
N ILE A 274 10.61 6.28 18.62
CA ILE A 274 11.51 5.12 18.64
C ILE A 274 11.85 4.66 20.07
N LYS A 275 12.11 5.58 21.00
CA LYS A 275 12.39 5.23 22.40
C LYS A 275 11.21 4.59 23.12
N GLU A 276 9.99 4.95 22.76
CA GLU A 276 8.76 4.36 23.33
C GLU A 276 8.47 2.96 22.77
N LEU A 277 9.16 2.55 21.70
CA LEU A 277 8.94 1.27 21.00
C LEU A 277 10.01 0.21 21.28
N GLN A 278 11.12 0.61 21.90
CA GLN A 278 12.20 -0.27 22.34
C GLN A 278 11.88 -0.84 23.71
#